data_AF-A0A2R6JFH5-F1
#
_entry.id   AF-A0A2R6JFH5-F1
#
_cell.length_a   1.000
_cell.length_b   1.000
_cell.length_c   1.000
_cell.angle_alpha   90.00
_cell.angle_beta   90.00
_cell.angle_gamma   90.00
#
_symmetry.space_group_name_H-M   'P 1'
#
loop_
_entity.id
_entity.type
_entity.pdbx_description
1 polymer ?
#
loop_
_entity_poly.entity_id
_entity_poly.type
_entity_poly.pdbx_seq_one_letter_code
_entity_poly.pdbx_strand_id
1 'polypeptide(L)'
;MSNPSSNKCGLGEHDPHSRPRFEYESVDGGTLVYLVRREERDHLEEPVETDRRLRGFVDVDDWDAVRSELCRRGHDVGAVHHLPTFDRSA
;
A
#
# COMPACT_ATOMS: atom_id res chain seq x y z
N MET A 1 -11.25 -27.31 -43.08
CA MET A 1 -10.48 -28.14 -42.13
C MET A 1 -9.89 -27.19 -41.11
N SER A 2 -10.40 -27.26 -39.88
CA SER A 2 -10.03 -26.37 -38.78
C SER A 2 -8.71 -26.82 -38.17
N ASN A 3 -7.72 -25.93 -38.10
CA ASN A 3 -6.58 -26.09 -37.19
C ASN A 3 -6.82 -25.22 -35.96
N PRO A 4 -6.92 -25.78 -34.74
CA PRO A 4 -6.87 -25.01 -33.52
C PRO A 4 -5.49 -25.11 -32.86
N SER A 5 -5.28 -24.21 -31.90
CA SER A 5 -4.26 -24.27 -30.84
C SER A 5 -2.93 -23.60 -31.16
N SER A 6 -2.95 -22.28 -31.16
CA SER A 6 -1.87 -21.49 -30.55
C SER A 6 -2.29 -21.10 -29.14
N ASN A 7 -2.24 -22.04 -28.19
CA ASN A 7 -2.21 -21.65 -26.77
C ASN A 7 -0.76 -21.36 -26.41
N LYS A 8 -0.34 -20.14 -26.71
CA LYS A 8 0.86 -19.55 -26.13
C LYS A 8 0.55 -19.36 -24.64
N CYS A 9 1.12 -20.22 -23.81
CA CYS A 9 1.14 -20.05 -22.37
C CYS A 9 1.77 -18.68 -22.07
N GLY A 10 0.94 -17.69 -21.74
CA GLY A 10 1.39 -16.42 -21.17
C GLY A 10 1.89 -16.70 -19.76
N LEU A 11 3.19 -16.94 -19.63
CA LEU A 11 3.89 -16.72 -18.38
C LEU A 11 3.64 -15.26 -18.03
N GLY A 12 2.86 -15.00 -16.99
CA GLY A 12 2.59 -13.64 -16.52
C GLY A 12 3.91 -12.90 -16.35
N GLU A 13 4.10 -11.87 -17.17
CA GLU A 13 5.25 -10.98 -17.07
C GLU A 13 5.14 -10.29 -15.71
N HIS A 14 6.06 -10.66 -14.82
CA HIS A 14 6.19 -10.05 -13.51
C HIS A 14 6.68 -8.62 -13.74
N ASP A 15 5.76 -7.66 -13.88
CA ASP A 15 6.09 -6.26 -14.19
C ASP A 15 6.92 -5.66 -13.05
N PRO A 16 8.22 -5.35 -13.28
CA PRO A 16 9.07 -4.71 -12.30
C PRO A 16 8.76 -3.22 -12.13
N HIS A 17 7.80 -2.65 -12.86
CA HIS A 17 7.48 -1.22 -12.90
C HIS A 17 6.25 -0.79 -12.12
N SER A 18 5.54 -1.70 -11.45
CA SER A 18 4.56 -1.29 -10.46
C SER A 18 5.25 -0.71 -9.23
N ARG A 19 5.59 0.58 -9.33
CA ARG A 19 6.25 1.32 -8.27
C ARG A 19 5.27 1.44 -7.11
N PRO A 20 5.66 0.99 -5.91
CA PRO A 20 4.80 1.15 -4.77
C PRO A 20 4.61 2.65 -4.50
N ARG A 21 3.37 3.05 -4.25
CA ARG A 21 3.00 4.45 -4.02
C ARG A 21 2.83 4.68 -2.53
N PHE A 22 3.36 5.80 -2.04
CA PHE A 22 3.06 6.25 -0.69
C PHE A 22 1.74 7.01 -0.69
N GLU A 23 0.86 6.64 0.24
CA GLU A 23 -0.37 7.36 0.54
C GLU A 23 -0.31 7.89 1.95
N TYR A 24 -0.78 9.12 2.12
CA TYR A 24 -0.73 9.85 3.37
C TYR A 24 -2.17 10.08 3.81
N GLU A 25 -2.49 9.61 5.01
CA GLU A 25 -3.83 9.78 5.58
C GLU A 25 -3.72 10.54 6.90
N SER A 26 -4.22 11.77 6.91
CA SER A 26 -4.26 12.60 8.11
C SER A 26 -5.33 12.09 9.07
N VAL A 27 -4.94 11.96 10.33
CA VAL A 27 -5.77 11.44 11.41
C VAL A 27 -5.57 12.31 12.66
N ASP A 28 -6.37 12.05 13.69
CA ASP A 28 -6.14 12.69 14.98
C ASP A 28 -4.77 12.27 15.52
N GLY A 29 -3.91 13.25 15.82
CA GLY A 29 -2.57 13.03 16.36
C GLY A 29 -1.44 12.92 15.33
N GLY A 30 -1.73 12.96 14.02
CA GLY A 30 -0.68 12.97 12.99
C GLY A 30 -1.12 12.43 11.62
N THR A 31 -0.19 11.94 10.83
CA THR A 31 -0.44 11.38 9.49
C THR A 31 0.07 9.95 9.40
N LEU A 32 -0.79 9.02 8.99
CA LEU A 32 -0.43 7.64 8.69
C LEU A 32 0.13 7.54 7.28
N VAL A 33 1.25 6.84 7.12
CA VAL A 33 1.89 6.59 5.83
C VAL A 33 1.65 5.15 5.41
N TYR A 34 0.95 4.96 4.29
CA TYR A 34 0.71 3.66 3.69
C TYR A 34 1.59 3.44 2.47
N LEU A 35 2.13 2.23 2.33
CA LEU A 35 2.68 1.74 1.08
C LEU A 35 1.60 0.94 0.36
N VAL A 36 1.13 1.48 -0.77
CA VAL A 36 0.16 0.81 -1.64
C VAL A 36 0.89 0.20 -2.81
N ARG A 37 0.71 -1.11 -3.00
CA ARG A 37 1.14 -1.82 -4.20
C ARG A 37 -0.05 -1.98 -5.12
N ARG A 38 0.19 -1.69 -6.38
CA ARG A 38 -0.76 -1.97 -7.46
C ARG A 38 -0.20 -3.08 -8.33
N GLU A 39 -1.04 -3.77 -9.06
CA GLU A 39 -0.61 -4.77 -10.03
C GLU A 39 -1.33 -4.48 -11.33
N GLU A 40 -0.56 -4.30 -12.41
CA GLU A 40 -1.11 -4.32 -13.74
C GLU A 40 -1.39 -5.77 -14.12
N ARG A 41 -2.58 -6.01 -14.66
CA ARG A 41 -3.01 -7.33 -15.11
C ARG A 41 -3.48 -7.21 -16.55
N ASP A 42 -2.94 -8.04 -17.43
CA ASP A 42 -3.20 -7.98 -18.88
C ASP A 42 -4.69 -7.99 -19.28
N HIS A 43 -5.56 -8.49 -18.39
CA HIS A 43 -7.00 -8.61 -18.62
C HIS A 43 -7.82 -7.49 -17.96
N LEU A 44 -7.19 -6.52 -17.31
CA LEU A 44 -7.85 -5.39 -16.68
C LEU A 44 -7.35 -4.09 -17.32
N GLU A 45 -8.29 -3.18 -17.58
CA GLU A 45 -7.99 -1.87 -18.19
C GLU A 45 -7.30 -0.91 -17.20
N GLU A 46 -7.42 -1.17 -15.89
CA GLU A 46 -6.86 -0.36 -14.83
C GLU A 46 -6.05 -1.21 -13.83
N PRO A 47 -4.93 -0.67 -13.29
CA PRO A 47 -4.16 -1.34 -12.25
C PRO A 47 -4.99 -1.49 -10.97
N VAL A 48 -4.99 -2.69 -10.42
CA VAL A 48 -5.73 -3.02 -9.18
C VAL A 48 -4.82 -2.89 -7.97
N GLU A 49 -5.34 -2.32 -6.89
CA GLU A 49 -4.65 -2.29 -5.60
C GLU A 49 -4.60 -3.70 -5.00
N THR A 50 -3.39 -4.21 -4.78
CA THR A 50 -3.18 -5.58 -4.31
C THR A 50 -2.78 -5.66 -2.84
N ASP A 51 -2.13 -4.61 -2.33
CA ASP A 51 -1.63 -4.58 -0.96
C ASP A 51 -1.58 -3.13 -0.46
N ARG A 52 -2.04 -2.91 0.77
CA ARG A 52 -1.97 -1.62 1.47
C ARG A 52 -1.44 -1.85 2.86
N ARG A 53 -0.22 -1.37 3.14
CA ARG A 53 0.47 -1.60 4.42
C ARG A 53 0.87 -0.30 5.09
N LEU A 54 0.56 -0.18 6.38
CA LEU A 54 1.08 0.90 7.19
C LEU A 54 2.60 0.80 7.27
N ARG A 55 3.29 1.85 6.83
CA ARG A 55 4.75 1.92 6.77
C ARG A 55 5.34 2.80 7.86
N GLY A 56 4.59 3.77 8.36
CA GLY A 56 5.03 4.67 9.41
C GLY A 56 4.11 5.85 9.61
N PHE A 57 4.66 6.91 10.21
CA PHE A 57 3.91 8.08 10.63
C PHE A 57 4.65 9.37 10.21
N VAL A 58 3.92 10.47 10.01
CA VAL A 58 4.45 11.80 9.69
C VAL A 58 3.71 12.83 10.53
N ASP A 59 4.38 13.92 10.92
CA ASP A 59 3.78 15.04 11.63
C ASP A 59 3.01 14.60 12.90
N VAL A 60 3.56 13.67 13.69
CA VAL A 60 2.89 13.16 14.89
C VAL A 60 3.02 14.16 16.04
N ASP A 61 1.88 14.64 16.52
CA ASP A 61 1.76 15.54 17.67
C ASP A 61 1.12 14.86 18.89
N ASP A 62 0.34 13.78 18.69
CA ASP A 62 -0.27 12.99 19.77
C ASP A 62 -0.28 11.47 19.44
N TRP A 63 0.56 10.72 20.16
CA TRP A 63 0.66 9.27 20.00
C TRP A 63 -0.54 8.49 20.54
N ASP A 64 -1.25 9.01 21.54
CA ASP A 64 -2.44 8.34 22.08
C ASP A 64 -3.62 8.47 21.11
N ALA A 65 -3.73 9.62 20.44
CA ALA A 65 -4.68 9.82 19.35
C ALA A 65 -4.35 8.90 18.15
N VAL A 66 -3.09 8.84 17.71
CA VAL A 66 -2.65 7.90 16.65
C VAL A 66 -2.96 6.45 17.03
N ARG A 67 -2.68 6.04 18.27
CA ARG A 67 -3.01 4.70 18.77
C ARG A 67 -4.51 4.40 18.69
N SER A 68 -5.35 5.37 19.01
CA SER A 68 -6.80 5.25 18.93
C SER A 68 -7.27 5.08 17.48
N GLU A 69 -6.65 5.79 16.54
CA GLU A 69 -6.89 5.67 15.10
C GLU A 69 -6.48 4.31 14.55
N LEU A 70 -5.31 3.80 14.94
CA LEU A 70 -4.87 2.45 14.57
C LEU A 70 -5.87 1.39 15.04
N CYS A 71 -6.29 1.47 16.30
CA CYS A 71 -7.28 0.55 16.87
C CYS A 71 -8.61 0.61 16.10
N ARG A 72 -9.11 1.81 15.82
CA ARG A 72 -10.36 2.03 15.09
C ARG A 72 -10.33 1.43 13.68
N ARG A 73 -9.17 1.44 13.04
CA ARG A 73 -8.93 0.94 11.68
C ARG A 73 -8.55 -0.54 11.64
N GLY A 74 -8.44 -1.20 12.81
CA GLY A 74 -8.02 -2.60 12.92
C GLY A 74 -6.54 -2.82 12.59
N HIS A 75 -5.71 -1.77 12.66
CA HIS A 75 -4.26 -1.89 12.55
C HIS A 75 -3.65 -2.35 13.87
N ASP A 76 -2.46 -2.95 13.77
CA ASP A 76 -1.67 -3.28 14.94
C ASP A 76 -1.25 -2.00 15.66
N VAL A 77 -1.74 -1.85 16.89
CA VAL A 77 -1.39 -0.73 17.77
C VAL A 77 0.09 -0.76 18.12
N GLY A 78 0.73 -1.94 18.15
CA GLY A 78 2.17 -2.10 18.34
C GLY A 78 3.01 -1.35 17.31
N ALA A 79 2.42 -0.98 16.17
CA ALA A 79 3.05 -0.20 15.12
C ALA A 79 3.67 1.11 15.60
N VAL A 80 3.08 1.78 16.61
CA VAL A 80 3.62 3.02 17.18
C VAL A 80 5.00 2.84 17.82
N HIS A 81 5.36 1.61 18.21
CA HIS A 81 6.64 1.33 18.88
C HIS A 81 7.74 0.83 17.94
N HIS A 82 7.39 0.36 16.73
CA HIS A 82 8.35 -0.30 15.85
C HIS A 82 8.36 0.22 14.42
N LEU A 83 7.38 1.03 14.00
CA LEU A 83 7.42 1.70 12.71
C LEU A 83 8.13 3.05 12.80
N PRO A 84 8.83 3.47 11.73
CA PRO A 84 9.51 4.76 11.71
C PRO A 84 8.53 5.92 11.63
N THR A 85 8.96 7.07 12.16
CA THR A 85 8.39 8.38 11.85
C THR A 85 9.23 9.00 10.74
N PHE A 86 8.58 9.49 9.68
CA PHE A 86 9.22 10.21 8.60
C PHE A 86 9.08 11.71 8.82
N ASP A 87 10.13 12.45 8.47
CA ASP A 87 10.06 13.90 8.40
C ASP A 87 9.47 14.30 7.06
N ARG A 88 8.58 15.29 7.05
CA ARG A 88 7.98 15.83 5.82
C ARG A 88 8.91 16.79 5.08
N SER A 89 10.05 17.13 5.67
CA SER A 89 11.04 18.01 5.08
C SER A 89 11.99 17.27 4.11
N ALA A 90 11.48 16.93 2.91
CA ALA A 90 12.32 16.55 1.76
C ALA A 90 11.68 16.94 0.44
#